data_AF-A0A9Q0SUQ5-F1
#
_entry.id   AF-A0A9Q0SUQ5-F1
#
_cell.length_a   1.000
_cell.length_b   1.000
_cell.length_c   1.000
_cell.angle_alpha   90.00
_cell.angle_beta   90.00
_cell.angle_gamma   90.00
#
_symmetry.space_group_name_H-M   'P 1'
#
loop_
_entity.id
_entity.type
_entity.pdbx_description
1 polymer ?
#
loop_
_entity_poly.entity_id
_entity_poly.type
_entity_poly.pdbx_seq_one_letter_code
_entity_poly.pdbx_strand_id
1 'polypeptide(L)'
;MLNSGAAFARPFKEDAAALNMIDENVLNREPDGLVPGKWCSGQGMNKSTEASKPAGEDLCSDWGNINDVKPGSYGLRFSFLLSKFAREEKLTASRCLQATTMGSS
;
A
#
# COMPACT_ATOMS: atom_id res chain seq x y z
N MET A 1 12.50 5.26 1.30
CA MET A 1 11.42 4.25 1.21
C MET A 1 12.01 2.85 1.14
N LEU A 2 12.58 2.43 0.00
CA LEU A 2 13.11 1.06 -0.18
C LEU A 2 14.20 0.70 0.83
N ASN A 3 15.29 1.47 0.89
CA ASN A 3 16.40 1.17 1.79
C ASN A 3 16.09 1.45 3.27
N SER A 4 15.17 2.38 3.53
CA SER A 4 14.84 2.84 4.88
C SER A 4 13.74 2.02 5.54
N GLY A 5 13.03 1.16 4.80
CA GLY A 5 11.83 0.48 5.27
C GLY A 5 10.68 1.43 5.63
N ALA A 6 10.70 2.66 5.13
CA ALA A 6 9.63 3.62 5.39
C ALA A 6 8.38 3.22 4.61
N ALA A 7 7.21 3.21 5.26
CA ALA A 7 5.95 2.83 4.64
C ALA A 7 5.51 3.79 3.52
N PHE A 8 5.88 5.06 3.62
CA PHE A 8 5.55 6.09 2.65
C PHE A 8 6.81 6.75 2.11
N ALA A 9 6.75 7.15 0.84
CA ALA A 9 7.68 8.08 0.23
C ALA A 9 7.15 9.52 0.35
N ARG A 10 8.00 10.49 0.00
CA ARG A 10 7.55 11.86 -0.27
C ARG A 10 6.64 11.89 -1.51
N PRO A 11 5.83 12.94 -1.70
CA PRO A 11 5.08 13.12 -2.94
C PRO A 11 6.01 13.13 -4.16
N PHE A 12 5.52 12.55 -5.26
CA PHE A 12 6.16 12.61 -6.56
C PHE A 12 5.40 13.60 -7.45
N LYS A 13 6.11 14.25 -8.37
CA LYS A 13 5.44 14.94 -9.47
C LYS A 13 4.82 13.90 -10.40
N GLU A 14 3.77 14.32 -11.10
CA GLU A 14 3.24 13.56 -12.24
C GLU A 14 4.37 13.27 -13.24
N ASP A 15 4.33 12.07 -13.84
CA ASP A 15 5.30 11.57 -14.82
C ASP A 15 6.77 11.54 -14.35
N ALA A 16 7.01 11.61 -13.04
CA ALA A 16 8.36 11.50 -12.51
C ALA A 16 8.94 10.12 -12.87
N ALA A 17 10.17 10.08 -13.40
CA ALA A 17 10.87 8.83 -13.74
C ALA A 17 10.94 7.82 -12.57
N ALA A 18 10.86 8.29 -11.33
CA ALA A 18 10.78 7.45 -10.14
C ALA A 18 9.50 6.58 -10.10
N LEU A 19 8.40 7.03 -10.70
CA LEU A 19 7.15 6.26 -10.80
C LEU A 19 7.33 5.05 -11.72
N ASN A 20 7.95 5.21 -12.90
CA ASN A 20 8.29 4.08 -13.78
C ASN A 20 9.22 3.08 -13.08
N MET A 21 10.21 3.57 -12.33
CA MET A 21 11.10 2.70 -11.56
C MET A 21 10.33 1.89 -10.50
N ILE A 22 9.33 2.49 -9.84
CA ILE A 22 8.45 1.80 -8.88
C ILE A 22 7.61 0.75 -9.60
N ASP A 23 7.04 1.09 -10.76
CA ASP A 23 6.22 0.19 -11.55
C ASP A 23 6.98 -1.06 -11.98
N GLU A 24 8.19 -0.89 -12.53
CA GLU A 24 9.01 -1.98 -13.02
C GLU A 24 9.62 -2.81 -11.87
N ASN A 25 10.23 -2.15 -10.88
CA ASN A 25 11.11 -2.82 -9.93
C ASN A 25 10.42 -3.18 -8.59
N VAL A 26 9.31 -2.53 -8.26
CA VAL A 26 8.60 -2.75 -6.99
C VAL A 26 7.26 -3.45 -7.23
N LEU A 27 6.49 -2.94 -8.19
CA LEU A 27 5.16 -3.49 -8.52
C LEU A 27 5.23 -4.59 -9.57
N ASN A 28 6.33 -4.66 -10.34
CA ASN A 28 6.53 -5.59 -11.45
C ASN A 28 5.32 -5.60 -12.40
N ARG A 29 4.87 -4.40 -12.80
CA ARG A 29 3.77 -4.17 -13.74
C ARG A 29 4.30 -3.55 -15.02
N GLU A 30 3.61 -3.80 -16.13
CA GLU A 30 3.85 -3.11 -17.39
C GLU A 30 3.40 -1.64 -17.30
N PRO A 31 3.91 -0.74 -18.16
CA PRO A 31 3.37 0.61 -18.32
C PRO A 31 1.85 0.54 -18.52
N ASP A 32 1.11 1.40 -17.79
CA ASP A 32 -0.36 1.44 -17.76
C ASP A 32 -1.07 0.17 -17.23
N GLY A 33 -0.32 -0.86 -16.82
CA GLY A 33 -0.88 -2.09 -16.25
C GLY A 33 -1.38 -1.92 -14.82
N LEU A 34 -2.44 -2.60 -14.42
CA LEU A 34 -2.94 -2.55 -13.03
C LEU A 34 -2.22 -3.56 -12.14
N VAL A 35 -2.06 -3.24 -10.85
CA VAL A 35 -1.61 -4.20 -9.83
C VAL A 35 -2.85 -4.79 -9.15
N PRO A 36 -3.22 -6.05 -9.41
CA PRO A 36 -4.36 -6.67 -8.74
C PRO A 36 -4.08 -6.79 -7.24
N GLY A 37 -4.93 -6.15 -6.43
CA GLY A 37 -4.90 -6.26 -4.98
C GLY A 37 -5.39 -7.63 -4.48
N LYS A 38 -5.27 -7.87 -3.17
CA LYS A 38 -5.73 -9.14 -2.56
C LYS A 38 -7.23 -9.41 -2.69
N TRP A 39 -8.03 -8.38 -2.93
CA TRP A 39 -9.46 -8.51 -3.17
C TRP A 39 -9.83 -8.65 -4.65
N CYS A 40 -8.85 -8.77 -5.54
CA CYS A 40 -9.16 -9.08 -6.91
C CYS A 40 -9.40 -10.60 -7.07
N SER A 41 -10.64 -11.00 -7.34
CA SER A 41 -10.99 -12.43 -7.48
C SER A 41 -10.55 -13.01 -8.84
N GLY A 42 -10.37 -12.14 -9.84
CA GLY A 42 -9.87 -12.50 -11.16
C GLY A 42 -8.35 -12.69 -11.17
N GLN A 43 -7.86 -13.85 -10.74
CA GLN A 43 -6.44 -14.22 -10.88
C GLN A 43 -6.14 -14.63 -12.34
N GLY A 44 -6.21 -13.68 -13.26
CA GLY A 44 -5.93 -13.84 -14.70
C GLY A 44 -4.53 -13.42 -15.14
N MET A 45 -3.56 -13.28 -14.22
CA MET A 45 -2.15 -13.01 -14.55
C MET A 45 -1.29 -14.26 -14.38
N ASN A 46 -1.63 -15.34 -15.07
CA ASN A 46 -0.61 -16.27 -15.53
C ASN A 46 0.07 -15.64 -16.76
N LYS A 47 1.37 -15.40 -16.62
CA LYS A 47 2.35 -14.90 -17.61
C LYS A 47 2.45 -15.69 -18.94
N SER A 48 1.41 -16.41 -19.36
CA SER A 48 1.47 -17.37 -20.48
C SER A 48 0.40 -17.20 -21.55
N THR A 49 -0.32 -16.08 -21.57
CA THR A 49 -1.03 -15.64 -22.79
C THR A 49 -0.48 -14.30 -23.27
N GLU A 50 0.83 -14.28 -23.46
CA GLU A 50 1.46 -13.40 -24.45
C GLU A 50 0.94 -13.81 -25.84
N ALA A 51 -0.09 -13.11 -26.34
CA ALA A 51 -0.36 -12.94 -27.78
C ALA A 51 -1.70 -12.27 -28.08
N SER A 52 -2.66 -12.21 -27.16
CA SER A 52 -4.02 -11.80 -27.57
C SER A 52 -4.93 -11.39 -26.43
N LYS A 53 -4.70 -10.23 -25.81
CA LYS A 53 -5.73 -9.55 -25.02
C LYS A 53 -5.74 -8.06 -25.37
N PRO A 54 -6.89 -7.50 -25.82
CA PRO A 54 -6.98 -6.10 -26.25
C PRO A 54 -6.79 -5.17 -25.05
N ALA A 55 -6.16 -4.02 -25.29
CA ALA A 55 -6.07 -2.96 -24.28
C ALA A 55 -7.48 -2.55 -23.83
N GLY A 56 -7.79 -2.74 -22.53
CA GLY A 56 -9.04 -2.29 -21.93
C GLY A 56 -9.99 -3.38 -21.41
N GLU A 57 -9.57 -4.64 -21.33
CA GLU A 57 -10.30 -5.61 -20.51
C GLU A 57 -10.04 -5.40 -19.02
N ASP A 58 -11.12 -5.44 -18.24
CA ASP A 58 -11.10 -5.14 -16.82
C ASP A 58 -10.42 -6.28 -16.04
N LEU A 59 -9.15 -6.06 -15.70
CA LEU A 59 -8.29 -6.99 -14.98
C LEU A 59 -8.85 -7.37 -13.59
N CYS A 60 -9.87 -6.66 -13.12
CA CYS A 60 -10.51 -6.89 -11.83
C CYS A 60 -12.04 -6.69 -11.84
N SER A 61 -12.73 -7.32 -12.80
CA SER A 61 -14.20 -7.23 -12.89
C SER A 61 -14.94 -7.77 -11.65
N ASP A 62 -14.36 -8.76 -10.97
CA ASP A 62 -14.94 -9.36 -9.78
C ASP A 62 -14.08 -9.11 -8.54
N TRP A 63 -14.74 -8.63 -7.49
CA TRP A 63 -14.14 -8.26 -6.21
C TRP A 63 -14.47 -9.31 -5.15
N GLY A 64 -13.46 -9.73 -4.41
CA GLY A 64 -13.57 -10.57 -3.23
C GLY A 64 -14.12 -9.79 -2.04
N ASN A 65 -14.31 -10.49 -0.92
CA ASN A 65 -14.79 -9.87 0.30
C ASN A 65 -13.76 -8.87 0.87
N ILE A 66 -14.06 -7.57 0.81
CA ILE A 66 -13.21 -6.49 1.34
C ILE A 66 -12.90 -6.62 2.84
N ASN A 67 -13.71 -7.37 3.58
CA ASN A 67 -13.50 -7.63 5.00
C ASN A 67 -12.50 -8.77 5.27
N ASP A 68 -12.09 -9.55 4.26
CA ASP A 68 -11.04 -10.56 4.42
C ASP A 68 -9.65 -9.90 4.45
N VAL A 69 -9.34 -9.23 5.56
CA VAL A 69 -8.06 -8.58 5.82
C VAL A 69 -7.17 -9.55 6.60
N LYS A 70 -6.11 -10.07 5.96
CA LYS A 70 -5.10 -10.91 6.61
C LYS A 70 -3.85 -10.08 6.96
N PRO A 71 -3.42 -10.01 8.24
CA PRO A 71 -2.24 -9.25 8.60
C PRO A 71 -0.96 -9.91 8.06
N GLY A 72 -0.10 -9.12 7.43
CA GLY A 72 1.28 -9.53 7.12
C GLY A 72 2.16 -9.53 8.37
N SER A 73 3.45 -9.89 8.22
CA SER A 73 4.43 -9.92 9.32
C SER A 73 4.51 -8.61 10.11
N TYR A 74 4.50 -7.47 9.42
CA TYR A 74 4.47 -6.15 10.04
C TYR A 74 3.13 -5.85 10.74
N GLY A 75 2.01 -6.32 10.19
CA GLY A 75 0.69 -6.21 10.82
C GLY A 75 0.61 -7.01 12.13
N LEU A 76 1.18 -8.21 12.14
CA LEU A 76 1.32 -9.02 13.36
C LEU A 76 2.23 -8.34 14.38
N ARG A 77 3.37 -7.79 13.96
CA ARG A 77 4.27 -7.02 14.84
C ARG A 77 3.58 -5.79 15.41
N PHE A 78 2.80 -5.08 14.61
CA PHE A 78 2.03 -3.92 15.06
C PHE A 78 0.98 -4.32 16.09
N SER A 79 0.20 -5.38 15.83
CA SER A 79 -0.77 -5.91 16.78
C SER A 79 -0.14 -6.28 18.13
N PHE A 80 1.04 -6.92 18.09
CA PHE A 80 1.81 -7.22 19.31
C PHE A 80 2.21 -5.96 20.07
N LEU A 81 2.76 -4.95 19.38
CA LEU A 81 3.18 -3.69 19.99
C LEU A 81 2.00 -2.93 20.58
N LEU A 82 0.87 -2.87 19.86
CA LEU A 82 -0.35 -2.23 20.33
C LEU A 82 -0.91 -2.93 21.58
N SER A 83 -0.92 -4.27 21.58
CA SER A 83 -1.34 -5.07 22.73
C SER A 83 -0.43 -4.88 23.93
N LYS A 84 0.88 -4.79 23.72
CA LYS A 84 1.84 -4.44 24.78
C LYS A 84 1.57 -3.04 25.32
N PHE A 85 1.37 -2.07 24.43
CA PHE A 85 1.13 -0.68 24.80
C PHE A 85 -0.17 -0.50 25.60
N ALA A 86 -1.25 -1.17 25.19
CA ALA A 86 -2.53 -1.14 25.89
C ALA A 86 -2.45 -1.71 27.31
N ARG A 87 -1.71 -2.82 27.50
CA ARG A 87 -1.48 -3.43 28.83
C ARG A 87 -0.61 -2.57 29.75
N GLU A 88 0.27 -1.75 29.19
CA GLU A 88 1.11 -0.83 29.96
C GLU A 88 0.36 0.45 30.41
N GLU A 89 -0.96 0.56 30.17
CA GLU A 89 -1.82 1.73 30.45
C GLU A 89 -1.25 3.07 29.92
N LYS A 90 -0.32 3.04 28.96
CA LYS A 90 0.29 4.23 28.34
C LYS A 90 -0.60 4.91 27.31
N LEU A 91 -1.86 4.48 27.19
CA LEU A 91 -2.89 5.13 26.37
C LEU A 91 -3.42 6.37 27.10
N THR A 92 -2.55 7.32 27.42
CA THR A 92 -2.99 8.65 27.83
C THR A 92 -3.50 9.37 26.60
N ALA A 93 -4.76 9.85 26.64
CA ALA A 93 -5.44 10.53 25.54
C ALA A 93 -4.75 11.83 25.07
N SER A 94 -3.66 12.25 25.71
CA SER A 94 -2.99 13.55 25.54
C SER A 94 -1.74 13.53 24.67
N ARG A 95 -1.35 12.40 24.06
CA ARG A 95 -0.09 12.31 23.30
C ARG A 95 -0.15 12.91 21.89
N CYS A 96 -1.33 13.35 21.45
CA CYS A 96 -1.52 14.09 20.19
C CYS A 96 -1.82 15.58 20.41
N LEU A 97 -1.29 16.20 21.48
CA LEU A 97 -1.24 17.65 21.57
C LEU A 97 -0.19 18.14 20.55
N GLN A 98 -0.62 18.43 19.33
CA GLN A 98 0.19 19.15 18.36
C GLN A 98 0.51 20.54 18.92
N ALA A 99 1.76 20.98 18.74
CA ALA A 99 2.21 22.30 19.11
C ALA A 99 1.39 23.35 18.33
N THR A 100 0.44 24.00 19.00
CA THR A 100 -0.08 25.29 18.58
C THR A 100 0.97 26.34 18.89
N THR A 101 1.96 26.49 18.03
CA THR A 101 2.66 27.78 17.90
C THR A 101 2.00 28.49 16.73
N MET A 102 0.99 29.31 17.04
CA MET A 102 0.52 30.38 16.16
C MET A 102 1.73 31.29 15.89
N GLY A 103 2.32 31.17 14.70
CA GLY A 103 3.23 32.16 14.18
C GLY A 103 2.40 33.30 13.59
N SER A 104 2.20 34.36 14.37
CA SER A 104 1.78 35.66 13.84
C SER A 104 3.01 36.36 13.25
N SER A 105 2.95 36.72 11.98
CA SER A 105 3.64 37.89 11.38
C SER A 105 2.91 38.26 10.10
#